data_AF-A0A8C2X5Z2-F1
#
_entry.id   AF-A0A8C2X5Z2-F1
#
_cell.length_a   1.000
_cell.length_b   1.000
_cell.length_c   1.000
_cell.angle_alpha   90.00
_cell.angle_beta   90.00
_cell.angle_gamma   90.00
#
_symmetry.space_group_name_H-M   'P 1'
#
loop_
_entity.id
_entity.type
_entity.pdbx_description
1 polymer ?
#
loop_
_entity_poly.entity_id
_entity_poly.type
_entity_poly.pdbx_seq_one_letter_code
_entity_poly.pdbx_strand_id
1 'polypeptide(L)'
;MNRPGHGGASTSTSFTTRITENRCSDSDLTEEDICNLQIELAKMEDEIQTLRQVLLVREKYAADIRRQLGMSPLSNIKQNLSKGWQDVQTSAPYMRTRESFTHAGQVTSSAMSNMGVTITRRLAEMRYAQGQPSSCLKRKSDIN
;
A
#
# COMPACT_ATOMS: atom_id res chain seq x y z
N MET A 1 30.38 20.17 -29.63
CA MET A 1 29.11 20.91 -29.78
C MET A 1 28.10 19.97 -30.40
N ASN A 2 27.09 19.48 -29.67
CA ASN A 2 25.92 18.80 -30.23
C ASN A 2 24.74 18.97 -29.26
N ARG A 3 23.58 19.33 -29.82
CA ARG A 3 22.44 20.02 -29.16
C ARG A 3 21.62 19.14 -28.19
N PRO A 4 20.89 19.75 -27.23
CA PRO A 4 19.95 19.08 -26.34
C PRO A 4 18.58 18.82 -26.98
N GLY A 5 17.84 17.87 -26.40
CA GLY A 5 16.61 17.29 -26.90
C GLY A 5 15.40 18.22 -27.09
N HIS A 6 14.45 17.74 -27.87
CA HIS A 6 13.12 18.32 -28.08
C HIS A 6 12.09 17.22 -27.90
N GLY A 7 10.94 17.55 -27.28
CA GLY A 7 9.73 16.74 -27.43
C GLY A 7 8.92 16.45 -26.16
N GLY A 8 8.90 17.35 -25.17
CA GLY A 8 7.79 17.37 -24.22
C GLY A 8 6.56 17.95 -24.92
N ALA A 9 5.69 17.09 -25.44
CA ALA A 9 4.42 17.52 -26.02
C ALA A 9 3.50 18.03 -24.89
N SER A 10 3.45 19.35 -24.73
CA SER A 10 2.38 20.02 -24.00
C SER A 10 1.06 19.72 -24.69
N THR A 11 0.23 18.87 -24.10
CA THR A 11 -1.19 18.75 -24.47
C THR A 11 -1.89 20.04 -24.04
N SER A 12 -1.82 21.05 -24.90
CA SER A 12 -2.63 22.26 -24.81
C SER A 12 -4.02 21.94 -25.36
N THR A 13 -4.98 21.63 -24.50
CA THR A 13 -6.40 21.67 -24.88
C THR A 13 -6.81 23.13 -25.01
N SER A 14 -6.42 23.75 -26.12
CA SER A 14 -6.91 25.06 -26.51
C SER A 14 -8.34 24.89 -27.03
N PHE A 15 -9.32 24.93 -26.12
CA PHE A 15 -10.69 25.21 -26.51
C PHE A 15 -10.74 26.68 -26.92
N THR A 16 -10.48 26.94 -28.20
CA THR A 16 -10.72 28.25 -28.82
C THR A 16 -12.22 28.50 -28.77
N THR A 17 -12.69 29.04 -27.65
CA THR A 17 -13.96 29.75 -27.61
C THR A 17 -13.73 30.99 -28.46
N ARG A 18 -14.19 30.94 -29.72
CA ARG A 18 -14.43 32.16 -30.48
C ARG A 18 -15.53 32.89 -29.72
N ILE A 19 -15.12 33.77 -28.80
CA ILE A 19 -15.97 34.83 -28.30
C ILE A 19 -16.36 35.59 -29.56
N THR A 20 -17.63 35.46 -29.93
CA THR A 20 -18.28 36.24 -30.97
C THR A 20 -18.30 37.70 -30.52
N GLU A 21 -17.18 38.41 -30.73
CA GLU A 21 -17.22 39.84 -30.94
C GLU A 21 -17.90 40.07 -32.29
N ASN A 22 -19.23 40.16 -32.27
CA ASN A 22 -19.98 40.79 -33.35
C ASN A 22 -20.87 41.88 -32.74
N ARG A 23 -20.28 43.06 -32.55
CA ARG A 23 -21.05 44.29 -32.57
C ARG A 23 -21.32 44.60 -34.05
N CYS A 24 -22.40 44.05 -34.61
CA CYS A 24 -22.95 44.50 -35.88
C CYS A 24 -24.47 44.61 -35.79
N SER A 25 -24.90 45.87 -35.74
CA SER A 25 -26.10 46.48 -36.27
C SER A 25 -27.30 45.60 -36.68
N ASP A 26 -28.40 45.87 -35.99
CA ASP A 26 -29.70 46.25 -36.57
C ASP A 26 -30.53 45.14 -37.25
N SER A 27 -31.36 44.51 -36.42
CA SER A 27 -32.81 44.37 -36.60
C SER A 27 -33.39 44.42 -38.03
N ASP A 28 -32.99 43.51 -38.91
CA ASP A 28 -33.90 42.96 -39.93
C ASP A 28 -33.45 41.55 -40.34
N LEU A 29 -33.44 40.63 -39.38
CA LEU A 29 -33.47 39.22 -39.73
C LEU A 29 -34.89 38.90 -40.14
N THR A 30 -35.08 38.42 -41.37
CA THR A 30 -36.41 38.06 -41.85
C THR A 30 -37.02 37.00 -40.93
N GLU A 31 -38.35 36.97 -40.81
CA GLU A 31 -39.03 35.97 -39.98
C GLU A 31 -38.65 34.53 -40.37
N GLU A 32 -38.33 34.32 -41.64
CA GLU A 32 -37.86 33.04 -42.17
C GLU A 32 -36.45 32.67 -41.66
N ASP A 33 -35.52 33.61 -41.61
CA ASP A 33 -34.16 33.38 -41.07
C ASP A 33 -34.21 33.05 -39.58
N ILE A 34 -35.07 33.73 -38.82
CA ILE A 34 -35.26 33.45 -37.39
C ILE A 34 -35.80 32.03 -37.20
N CYS A 35 -36.79 31.61 -38.00
CA CYS A 35 -37.34 30.26 -37.97
C CYS A 35 -36.28 29.20 -38.32
N ASN A 36 -35.49 29.43 -39.37
CA ASN A 36 -34.42 28.53 -39.78
C ASN A 36 -33.36 28.35 -38.68
N LEU A 37 -32.93 29.45 -38.05
CA LEU A 37 -31.96 29.40 -36.94
C LEU A 37 -32.51 28.65 -35.72
N GLN A 38 -33.81 28.79 -35.42
CA GLN A 38 -34.44 28.03 -34.34
C GLN A 38 -34.47 26.52 -34.63
N ILE A 39 -34.76 26.13 -35.88
CA ILE A 39 -34.74 24.73 -36.31
C ILE A 39 -33.32 24.16 -36.22
N GLU A 40 -32.32 24.91 -36.69
CA GLU A 40 -30.93 24.48 -36.63
C GLU A 40 -30.44 24.35 -35.18
N LEU A 41 -30.82 25.30 -34.31
CA LEU A 41 -30.53 25.25 -32.89
C LEU A 41 -31.15 24.00 -32.25
N ALA A 42 -32.43 23.73 -32.49
CA ALA A 42 -33.10 22.54 -31.96
C ALA A 42 -32.42 21.24 -32.42
N LYS A 43 -32.01 21.18 -33.69
CA LYS A 43 -31.25 20.04 -34.23
C LYS A 43 -29.89 19.87 -33.54
N MET A 44 -29.16 20.96 -33.29
CA MET A 44 -27.89 20.91 -32.56
C MET A 44 -28.09 20.47 -31.11
N GLU A 45 -29.17 20.91 -30.44
CA GLU A 45 -29.50 20.48 -29.09
C GLU A 45 -29.76 18.97 -29.01
N ASP A 46 -30.50 18.42 -29.99
CA ASP A 46 -30.73 16.97 -30.12
C ASP A 46 -29.43 16.18 -30.37
N GLU A 47 -28.53 16.70 -31.21
CA GLU A 47 -27.21 16.10 -31.43
C GLU A 47 -26.38 16.11 -30.15
N ILE A 48 -26.32 17.24 -29.43
CA ILE A 48 -25.62 17.34 -28.15
C ILE A 48 -26.19 16.32 -27.16
N GLN A 49 -27.51 16.19 -27.07
CA GLN A 49 -28.15 15.21 -26.20
C GLN A 49 -27.79 13.78 -26.59
N THR A 50 -27.84 13.46 -27.87
CA THR A 50 -27.46 12.14 -28.40
C THR A 50 -25.99 11.84 -28.11
N LEU A 51 -25.10 12.79 -28.34
CA LEU A 51 -23.67 12.64 -28.07
C LEU A 51 -23.39 12.42 -26.58
N ARG A 52 -24.09 13.12 -25.68
CA ARG A 52 -24.01 12.88 -24.22
C ARG A 52 -24.42 11.45 -23.85
N GLN A 53 -25.50 10.94 -24.44
CA GLN A 53 -25.95 9.57 -24.20
C GLN A 53 -24.92 8.55 -24.71
N VAL A 54 -24.41 8.73 -25.93
CA VAL A 54 -23.37 7.88 -26.50
C VAL A 54 -22.13 7.88 -25.62
N LEU A 55 -21.69 9.06 -25.17
CA LEU A 55 -20.53 9.19 -24.29
C LEU A 55 -20.73 8.43 -22.98
N LEU A 56 -21.88 8.60 -22.33
CA LEU A 56 -22.21 7.92 -21.08
C LEU A 56 -22.18 6.38 -21.24
N VAL A 57 -22.71 5.86 -22.35
CA VAL A 57 -22.65 4.42 -22.66
C VAL A 57 -21.20 3.97 -22.84
N ARG A 58 -20.37 4.76 -23.53
CA ARG A 58 -18.95 4.45 -23.77
C ARG A 58 -18.11 4.53 -22.50
N GLU A 59 -18.36 5.50 -21.64
CA GLU A 59 -17.69 5.64 -20.33
C GLU A 59 -17.99 4.44 -19.43
N LYS A 60 -19.25 4.01 -19.39
CA LYS A 60 -19.67 2.80 -18.68
C LYS A 60 -18.96 1.56 -19.25
N TYR A 61 -18.95 1.40 -20.57
CA TYR A 61 -18.26 0.28 -21.22
C TYR A 61 -16.75 0.26 -20.92
N ALA A 62 -16.10 1.42 -20.93
CA ALA A 62 -14.69 1.53 -20.54
C ALA A 62 -14.48 1.18 -19.06
N ALA A 63 -15.40 1.57 -18.16
CA ALA A 63 -15.37 1.14 -16.77
C ALA A 63 -15.53 -0.39 -16.63
N ASP A 64 -16.40 -0.99 -17.43
CA ASP A 64 -16.60 -2.44 -17.45
C ASP A 64 -15.36 -3.20 -17.94
N ILE A 65 -14.71 -2.74 -19.02
CA ILE A 65 -13.42 -3.30 -19.49
C ILE A 65 -12.36 -3.17 -18.39
N ARG A 66 -12.22 -2.00 -17.76
CA ARG A 66 -11.26 -1.80 -16.64
C ARG A 66 -11.51 -2.79 -15.51
N ARG A 67 -12.77 -3.04 -15.16
CA ARG A 67 -13.13 -4.04 -14.15
C ARG A 67 -12.76 -5.46 -14.58
N GLN A 68 -13.03 -5.84 -15.83
CA GLN A 68 -12.63 -7.15 -16.38
C GLN A 68 -11.11 -7.34 -16.37
N LEU A 69 -10.35 -6.27 -16.63
CA LEU A 69 -8.89 -6.26 -16.56
C LEU A 69 -8.34 -6.16 -15.12
N GLY A 70 -9.19 -6.17 -14.09
CA GLY A 70 -8.76 -6.07 -12.69
C GLY A 70 -8.32 -4.68 -12.24
N MET A 71 -8.47 -3.66 -13.09
CA MET A 71 -8.21 -2.24 -12.81
C MET A 71 -9.42 -1.55 -12.18
N SER A 72 -10.08 -2.23 -11.23
CA SER A 72 -11.15 -1.61 -10.45
C SER A 72 -10.55 -0.54 -9.52
N PRO A 73 -11.22 0.61 -9.30
CA PRO A 73 -10.73 1.66 -8.39
C PRO A 73 -10.30 1.13 -7.01
N LEU A 74 -11.00 0.11 -6.51
CA LEU A 74 -10.72 -0.51 -5.22
C LEU A 74 -9.56 -1.53 -5.27
N SER A 75 -9.31 -2.15 -6.42
CA SER A 75 -8.24 -3.14 -6.62
C SER A 75 -6.87 -2.50 -6.41
N ASN A 76 -6.65 -1.32 -6.99
CA ASN A 76 -5.39 -0.59 -6.86
C ASN A 76 -5.13 -0.16 -5.41
N ILE A 77 -6.16 0.33 -4.70
CA ILE A 77 -6.06 0.70 -3.28
C ILE A 77 -5.72 -0.53 -2.42
N LYS A 78 -6.46 -1.63 -2.58
CA LYS A 78 -6.22 -2.87 -1.83
C LYS A 78 -4.80 -3.39 -2.03
N GLN A 79 -4.31 -3.38 -3.27
CA GLN A 79 -2.95 -3.82 -3.57
C GLN A 79 -1.88 -2.91 -2.96
N ASN A 80 -2.01 -1.58 -3.07
CA ASN A 80 -1.05 -0.64 -2.49
C ASN A 80 -1.03 -0.73 -0.95
N LEU A 81 -2.19 -0.85 -0.30
CA LEU A 81 -2.26 -1.03 1.15
C LEU A 81 -1.68 -2.37 1.59
N SER A 82 -1.99 -3.46 0.88
CA SER A 82 -1.45 -4.79 1.21
C SER A 82 0.07 -4.81 1.10
N LYS A 83 0.62 -4.16 0.06
CA LYS A 83 2.07 -3.99 -0.10
C LYS A 83 2.67 -3.11 0.99
N GLY A 84 2.13 -1.92 1.24
CA GLY A 84 2.64 -1.03 2.29
C GLY A 84 2.59 -1.65 3.69
N TRP A 85 1.54 -2.42 3.99
CA TRP A 85 1.45 -3.18 5.23
C TRP A 85 2.52 -4.28 5.31
N GLN A 86 2.65 -5.07 4.25
CA GLN A 86 3.67 -6.11 4.17
C GLN A 86 5.08 -5.53 4.30
N ASP A 87 5.35 -4.42 3.62
CA ASP A 87 6.64 -3.72 3.64
C ASP A 87 7.00 -3.25 5.05
N VAL A 88 6.02 -2.74 5.81
CA VAL A 88 6.22 -2.37 7.22
C VAL A 88 6.53 -3.61 8.07
N GLN A 89 5.78 -4.71 7.87
CA GLN A 89 6.01 -5.96 8.58
C GLN A 89 7.35 -6.60 8.23
N THR A 90 7.85 -6.46 7.00
CA THR A 90 9.15 -7.02 6.59
C THR A 90 10.29 -6.01 6.67
N SER A 91 10.00 -4.77 7.07
CA SER A 91 11.00 -3.71 7.11
C SER A 91 12.14 -4.07 8.06
N ALA A 92 13.36 -3.76 7.66
CA ALA A 92 14.57 -3.97 8.44
C ALA A 92 14.49 -3.47 9.89
N PRO A 93 13.95 -2.26 10.20
CA PRO A 93 13.80 -1.83 11.59
C PRO A 93 12.77 -2.65 12.38
N TYR A 94 11.64 -3.04 11.78
CA TYR A 94 10.64 -3.88 12.45
C TYR A 94 11.15 -5.31 12.68
N MET A 95 11.76 -5.92 11.67
CA MET A 95 12.40 -7.23 11.77
C MET A 95 13.55 -7.22 12.78
N ARG A 96 14.44 -6.23 12.72
CA ARG A 96 15.54 -6.10 13.69
C ARG A 96 15.04 -5.96 15.13
N THR A 97 13.94 -5.23 15.35
CA THR A 97 13.33 -5.08 16.68
C THR A 97 12.69 -6.39 17.14
N ARG A 98 11.93 -7.06 16.26
CA ARG A 98 11.32 -8.36 16.54
C ARG A 98 12.37 -9.43 16.83
N GLU A 99 13.43 -9.49 16.04
CA GLU A 99 14.56 -10.39 16.21
C GLU A 99 15.31 -10.08 17.50
N SER A 100 15.61 -8.81 17.79
CA SER A 100 16.29 -8.41 19.04
C SER A 100 15.45 -8.73 20.28
N PHE A 101 14.14 -8.53 20.22
CA PHE A 101 13.22 -8.87 21.31
C PHE A 101 13.12 -10.39 21.51
N THR A 102 12.95 -11.14 20.42
CA THR A 102 12.89 -12.60 20.47
C THR A 102 14.21 -13.18 20.97
N HIS A 103 15.33 -12.63 20.50
CA HIS A 103 16.68 -13.04 20.89
C HIS A 103 16.95 -12.74 22.36
N ALA A 104 16.62 -11.53 22.85
CA ALA A 104 16.71 -11.20 24.26
C ALA A 104 15.84 -12.13 25.12
N GLY A 105 14.60 -12.39 24.70
CA GLY A 105 13.70 -13.31 25.40
C GLY A 105 14.24 -14.75 25.45
N GLN A 106 14.81 -15.25 24.36
CA GLN A 106 15.43 -16.57 24.32
C GLN A 106 16.69 -16.66 25.18
N VAL A 107 17.55 -15.64 25.16
CA VAL A 107 18.76 -15.59 25.99
C VAL A 107 18.40 -15.51 27.47
N THR A 108 17.44 -14.69 27.86
CA THR A 108 16.95 -14.62 29.25
C THR A 108 16.29 -15.92 29.68
N SER A 109 15.42 -16.51 28.85
CA SER A 109 14.72 -17.76 29.16
C SER A 109 15.68 -18.94 29.31
N SER A 110 16.67 -19.06 28.43
CA SER A 110 17.69 -20.10 28.51
C SER A 110 18.62 -19.91 29.71
N ALA A 111 19.05 -18.68 30.00
CA ALA A 111 19.83 -18.39 31.19
C ALA A 111 19.04 -18.68 32.49
N MET A 112 17.77 -18.26 32.58
CA MET A 112 16.91 -18.56 33.73
C MET A 112 16.72 -20.06 33.93
N SER A 113 16.45 -20.81 32.85
CA SER A 113 16.29 -22.26 32.93
C SER A 113 17.58 -22.94 33.42
N ASN A 114 18.74 -22.58 32.86
CA ASN A 114 20.04 -23.13 33.27
C ASN A 114 20.38 -22.80 34.72
N MET A 115 20.13 -21.57 35.17
CA MET A 115 20.33 -21.15 36.57
C MET A 115 19.37 -21.88 37.52
N GLY A 116 18.10 -22.08 37.13
CA GLY A 116 17.13 -22.85 37.91
C GLY A 116 17.55 -24.30 38.10
N VAL A 117 18.09 -24.94 37.07
CA VAL A 117 18.58 -26.33 37.13
C VAL A 117 19.81 -26.44 38.03
N THR A 118 20.75 -25.49 37.98
CA THR A 118 21.94 -25.52 38.84
C THR A 118 21.60 -25.29 40.31
N ILE A 119 20.68 -24.38 40.62
CA ILE A 119 20.19 -24.15 41.98
C ILE A 119 19.47 -25.40 42.53
N THR A 120 18.56 -25.97 41.73
CA THR A 120 17.81 -27.18 42.13
C THR A 120 18.76 -28.35 42.37
N ARG A 121 19.78 -28.51 41.52
CA ARG A 121 20.82 -29.53 41.69
C ARG A 121 21.64 -29.32 42.96
N ARG A 122 22.09 -28.09 43.24
CA ARG A 122 22.83 -27.76 44.47
C ARG A 122 22.02 -28.04 45.73
N LEU A 123 20.72 -27.75 45.72
CA LEU A 123 19.82 -28.05 46.82
C LEU A 123 19.64 -29.55 47.03
N ALA A 124 19.49 -30.31 45.94
CA ALA A 124 19.42 -31.77 45.99
C ALA A 124 20.71 -32.39 46.54
N GLU A 125 21.88 -31.94 46.09
CA GLU A 125 23.19 -32.41 46.57
C GLU A 125 23.36 -32.19 48.09
N MET A 126 22.94 -31.05 48.63
CA MET A 126 22.98 -30.78 50.07
C MET A 126 22.02 -31.67 50.88
N ARG A 127 20.83 -31.95 50.33
CA ARG A 127 19.87 -32.88 50.94
C ARG A 127 20.42 -34.30 51.00
N TYR A 128 21.10 -34.75 49.94
CA TYR A 128 21.80 -36.04 49.92
C TYR A 128 22.96 -36.09 50.91
N ALA A 129 23.76 -35.02 51.03
CA ALA A 129 24.88 -34.95 51.98
C ALA A 129 24.45 -34.94 53.46
N GLN A 130 23.26 -34.43 53.78
CA GLN A 130 22.68 -34.46 55.14
C GLN A 130 22.13 -35.84 55.54
N GLY A 131 22.02 -36.78 54.60
CA GLY A 131 21.52 -38.14 54.84
C GLY A 131 22.59 -39.24 54.90
N GLN A 132 23.88 -38.89 54.77
CA GLN A 132 24.96 -39.88 54.74
C GLN A 132 25.69 -39.94 56.10
N PRO A 133 25.65 -41.08 56.84
CA PRO A 133 26.41 -41.23 58.06
C PRO A 133 27.91 -41.25 57.74
N SER A 134 28.68 -40.46 58.49
CA SER A 134 30.10 -40.20 58.27
C SER A 134 30.94 -41.45 58.57
N SER A 135 31.25 -42.28 57.56
CA SER A 135 32.22 -43.37 57.71
C SER A 135 33.66 -42.85 57.47
N CYS A 136 34.29 -42.46 58.58
CA CYS A 136 35.73 -42.45 58.90
C CYS A 136 36.77 -42.39 57.75
N LEU A 137 37.50 -41.27 57.69
CA LEU A 137 38.91 -41.27 57.26
C LEU A 137 39.70 -42.27 58.13
N LYS A 138 40.30 -43.29 57.52
CA LYS A 138 41.42 -44.02 58.11
C LYS A 138 42.63 -43.95 57.17
N ARG A 139 43.46 -42.94 57.39
CA ARG A 139 44.90 -43.01 57.10
C ARG A 139 45.50 -44.06 58.03
N LYS A 140 46.07 -45.14 57.47
CA LYS A 140 47.12 -46.00 58.01
C LYS A 140 47.76 -46.66 56.78
N SER A 141 49.00 -46.32 56.42
CA SER A 141 50.23 -46.94 56.95
C SER A 141 50.15 -48.46 56.85
N ASP A 142 50.96 -49.02 55.95
CA ASP A 142 51.72 -50.28 56.04
C ASP A 142 52.17 -50.60 54.59
N ILE A 143 53.45 -50.40 54.27
CA ILE A 143 54.50 -51.44 54.22
C ILE A 143 54.17 -52.51 53.16
N ASN A 144 54.78 -52.36 51.98
CA ASN A 144 55.84 -53.25 51.48
C ASN A 144 56.56 -52.57 50.31
#